data_AF-A0A358RJC3-F1
#
_entry.id   AF-A0A358RJC3-F1
#
_cell.length_a   1.000
_cell.length_b   1.000
_cell.length_c   1.000
_cell.angle_alpha   90.00
_cell.angle_beta   90.00
_cell.angle_gamma   90.00
#
_symmetry.space_group_name_H-M   'P 1'
#
loop_
_entity.id
_entity.type
_entity.pdbx_description
1 polymer ?
#
loop_
_entity_poly.entity_id
_entity_poly.type
_entity_poly.pdbx_seq_one_letter_code
_entity_poly.pdbx_strand_id
1 'polypeptide(L)'
;MQSDVQKNPLVSDDVQITLVPKRKRNRIWEIDFLRGVCVLLMILDHLAILLGSYFGVQWYGYEFVRRGVGDAFTTFCYNWVSGSASGVRDIIHPIVLFVFFSISGISCTFSRNNAKRGAQLLLVALIYTLGSYIAQYQMGIDGVFVAFGVLDFLAFSMLLYALISFVVRDNRWAMVGASVALIIVTLCLYFCYTPPATTPKIFAIVFPPHDFWGNSSLFYSQSEFSPGDLFTLIPYTAFYFAGVLIGELFYYERLSLVRFELTKALYKKTCDALYANVESEKKSLRDFSINTLNFMLGAGKVTTAIAKGIEKAVCFFGKHALIVYVVHVVLLAALLSLISGLFITPGNFGV
;
A
#
# COMPACT_ATOMS: atom_id res chain seq x y z
N MET A 1 24.92 -49.70 -22.20
CA MET A 1 25.01 -48.97 -23.48
C MET A 1 25.05 -47.49 -23.15
N GLN A 2 26.26 -46.94 -22.92
CA GLN A 2 26.46 -45.52 -22.62
C GLN A 2 26.36 -44.75 -23.94
N SER A 3 25.45 -43.79 -24.01
CA SER A 3 25.36 -42.85 -25.13
C SER A 3 26.43 -41.78 -24.96
N ASP A 4 27.44 -41.81 -25.84
CA ASP A 4 28.45 -40.75 -25.94
C ASP A 4 27.75 -39.40 -26.20
N VAL A 5 27.95 -38.46 -25.28
CA VAL A 5 27.52 -37.07 -25.44
C VAL A 5 28.38 -36.48 -26.55
N GLN A 6 27.77 -36.27 -27.72
CA GLN A 6 28.41 -35.67 -28.88
C GLN A 6 28.91 -34.27 -28.52
N LYS A 7 30.23 -34.13 -28.32
CA LYS A 7 30.89 -32.86 -28.00
C LYS A 7 30.71 -31.89 -29.16
N ASN A 8 30.27 -30.67 -28.85
CA ASN A 8 30.05 -29.61 -29.83
C ASN A 8 31.41 -29.12 -30.38
N PRO A 9 31.72 -29.29 -31.68
CA PRO A 9 33.05 -29.06 -32.24
C PRO A 9 33.50 -27.58 -32.26
N LEU A 10 32.65 -26.65 -31.81
CA LEU A 10 32.90 -25.22 -31.78
C LEU A 10 33.38 -24.70 -30.41
N VAL A 11 33.47 -25.55 -29.39
CA VAL A 11 33.92 -25.16 -28.04
C VAL A 11 35.19 -25.96 -27.75
N SER A 12 36.34 -25.28 -27.70
CA SER A 12 37.59 -25.94 -27.29
C SER A 12 37.48 -26.43 -25.84
N ASP A 13 38.11 -27.56 -25.53
CA ASP A 13 38.09 -28.15 -24.18
C ASP A 13 38.71 -27.20 -23.11
N ASP A 14 39.37 -26.12 -23.54
CA ASP A 14 40.07 -25.14 -22.71
C ASP A 14 39.26 -23.85 -22.44
N VAL A 15 37.99 -23.77 -22.84
CA VAL A 15 37.17 -22.57 -22.62
C VAL A 15 36.84 -22.40 -21.14
N GLN A 16 37.52 -21.45 -20.49
CA GLN A 16 37.10 -20.96 -19.18
C GLN A 16 35.85 -20.08 -19.32
N ILE A 17 34.67 -20.67 -19.07
CA ILE A 17 33.42 -19.93 -18.94
C ILE A 17 33.50 -19.11 -17.65
N THR A 18 33.94 -17.86 -17.75
CA THR A 18 33.87 -16.91 -16.64
C THR A 18 32.41 -16.51 -16.47
N LEU A 19 31.69 -17.20 -15.59
CA LEU A 19 30.32 -16.80 -15.23
C LEU A 19 30.38 -15.39 -14.64
N VAL A 20 29.72 -14.44 -15.30
CA VAL A 20 29.55 -13.08 -14.78
C VAL A 20 29.03 -13.20 -13.35
N PRO A 21 29.72 -12.62 -12.33
CA PRO A 21 29.28 -12.74 -10.96
C PRO A 21 27.84 -12.25 -10.85
N LYS A 22 26.96 -13.05 -10.24
CA LYS A 22 25.56 -12.67 -10.01
C LYS A 22 25.55 -11.30 -9.31
N ARG A 23 25.04 -10.29 -10.02
CA ARG A 23 24.98 -8.92 -9.51
C ARG A 23 24.27 -8.90 -8.17
N LYS A 24 24.82 -8.17 -7.20
CA LYS A 24 24.22 -8.05 -5.87
C LYS A 24 22.79 -7.51 -6.02
N ARG A 25 21.80 -8.27 -5.53
CA ARG A 25 20.39 -7.88 -5.56
C ARG A 25 20.21 -6.64 -4.69
N ASN A 26 20.04 -5.49 -5.32
CA ASN A 26 19.75 -4.25 -4.63
C ASN A 26 18.23 -4.10 -4.45
N ARG A 27 17.86 -3.44 -3.37
CA ARG A 27 16.47 -3.09 -3.10
C ARG A 27 16.03 -2.00 -4.06
N ILE A 28 14.80 -2.09 -4.54
CA ILE A 28 14.23 -1.15 -5.49
C ILE A 28 13.60 0.00 -4.69
N TRP A 29 14.21 1.18 -4.77
CA TRP A 29 13.87 2.32 -3.91
C TRP A 29 12.46 2.84 -4.23
N GLU A 30 12.04 2.89 -5.50
CA GLU A 30 10.74 3.45 -5.88
C GLU A 30 9.57 2.61 -5.34
N ILE A 31 9.76 1.29 -5.24
CA ILE A 31 8.77 0.36 -4.69
C ILE A 31 8.64 0.56 -3.18
N ASP A 32 9.76 0.75 -2.48
CA ASP A 32 9.76 1.06 -1.05
C ASP A 32 9.18 2.46 -0.79
N PHE A 33 9.53 3.46 -1.59
CA PHE A 33 9.00 4.82 -1.46
C PHE A 33 7.48 4.83 -1.63
N LEU A 34 6.97 4.25 -2.72
CA LEU A 34 5.54 4.26 -3.01
C LEU A 34 4.76 3.46 -1.95
N ARG A 35 5.32 2.33 -1.45
CA ARG A 35 4.74 1.62 -0.31
C ARG A 35 4.70 2.50 0.94
N GLY A 36 5.77 3.24 1.21
CA GLY A 36 5.85 4.16 2.34
C GLY A 36 4.77 5.23 2.30
N VAL A 37 4.51 5.81 1.12
CA VAL A 37 3.42 6.77 0.92
C VAL A 37 2.06 6.13 1.25
N CYS A 38 1.77 4.93 0.71
CA CYS A 38 0.53 4.21 1.02
C CYS A 38 0.36 3.95 2.53
N VAL A 39 1.42 3.51 3.21
CA VAL A 39 1.41 3.28 4.66
C VAL A 39 1.09 4.56 5.43
N LEU A 40 1.72 5.68 5.07
CA LEU A 40 1.48 6.96 5.73
C LEU A 40 0.03 7.42 5.54
N LEU A 41 -0.50 7.33 4.31
CA LEU A 41 -1.90 7.67 4.03
C LEU A 41 -2.87 6.78 4.81
N MET A 42 -2.59 5.48 4.91
CA MET A 42 -3.40 4.55 5.69
C MET A 42 -3.40 4.90 7.20
N ILE A 43 -2.24 5.25 7.79
CA ILE A 43 -2.16 5.66 9.20
C ILE A 43 -3.02 6.91 9.43
N LEU A 44 -2.94 7.89 8.52
CA LEU A 44 -3.73 9.13 8.61
C LEU A 44 -5.23 8.85 8.49
N ASP A 45 -5.63 7.94 7.59
CA ASP A 45 -7.04 7.56 7.44
C ASP A 45 -7.57 6.87 8.71
N HIS A 46 -6.83 5.92 9.28
CA HIS A 46 -7.22 5.25 10.53
C HIS A 46 -7.24 6.20 11.73
N LEU A 47 -6.30 7.15 11.79
CA LEU A 47 -6.34 8.21 12.81
C LEU A 47 -7.62 9.05 12.68
N ALA A 48 -8.01 9.41 11.45
CA ALA A 48 -9.25 10.14 11.20
C ALA A 48 -10.49 9.32 11.57
N ILE A 49 -10.51 8.01 11.31
CA ILE A 49 -11.59 7.12 11.76
C ILE A 49 -11.66 7.05 13.29
N LEU A 50 -10.52 6.83 13.96
CA LEU A 50 -10.48 6.75 15.42
C LEU A 50 -10.95 8.06 16.06
N LEU A 51 -10.51 9.21 15.58
CA LEU A 51 -10.94 10.51 16.11
C LEU A 51 -12.38 10.86 15.72
N GLY A 52 -12.77 10.65 14.47
CA GLY A 52 -14.09 11.06 13.98
C GLY A 52 -15.23 10.16 14.46
N SER A 53 -15.03 8.84 14.47
CA SER A 53 -16.10 7.86 14.68
C SER A 53 -16.12 7.25 16.08
N TYR A 54 -14.98 7.20 16.78
CA TYR A 54 -14.88 6.55 18.10
C TYR A 54 -14.62 7.58 19.21
N PHE A 55 -13.43 8.16 19.25
CA PHE A 55 -13.01 9.08 20.31
C PHE A 55 -13.80 10.39 20.30
N GLY A 56 -14.12 10.95 19.12
CA GLY A 56 -14.93 12.16 19.02
C GLY A 56 -16.34 11.98 19.60
N VAL A 57 -16.94 10.81 19.41
CA VAL A 57 -18.24 10.46 20.01
C VAL A 57 -18.11 10.28 21.52
N GLN A 58 -17.02 9.68 22.00
CA GLN A 58 -16.75 9.56 23.45
C GLN A 58 -16.47 10.90 24.12
N TRP A 59 -15.74 11.80 23.44
CA TRP A 59 -15.35 13.10 23.97
C TRP A 59 -16.50 14.08 23.90
N TYR A 60 -17.22 14.19 22.79
CA TYR A 60 -18.18 15.28 22.58
C TYR A 60 -19.65 14.82 22.55
N GLY A 61 -19.89 13.51 22.72
CA GLY A 61 -21.21 12.89 22.62
C GLY A 61 -21.63 12.56 21.19
N TYR A 62 -22.75 11.85 21.07
CA TYR A 62 -23.32 11.47 19.77
C TYR A 62 -23.74 12.71 18.96
N GLU A 63 -23.54 12.67 17.63
CA GLU A 63 -23.82 13.79 16.70
C GLU A 63 -23.10 15.12 17.03
N PHE A 64 -21.91 15.07 17.65
CA PHE A 64 -21.19 16.26 18.09
C PHE A 64 -20.96 17.32 17.00
N VAL A 65 -20.79 16.89 15.74
CA VAL A 65 -20.62 17.80 14.60
C VAL A 65 -21.90 18.57 14.30
N ARG A 66 -23.08 17.94 14.36
CA ARG A 66 -24.37 18.61 14.13
C ARG A 66 -24.73 19.55 15.26
N ARG A 67 -24.30 19.22 16.48
CA ARG A 67 -24.45 20.06 17.66
C ARG A 67 -23.44 21.21 17.72
N GLY A 68 -22.39 21.17 16.90
CA GLY A 68 -21.33 22.19 16.87
C GLY A 68 -20.45 22.19 18.11
N VAL A 69 -20.28 21.04 18.79
CA VAL A 69 -19.59 20.94 20.09
C VAL A 69 -18.19 20.29 20.02
N GLY A 70 -17.76 19.80 18.85
CA GLY A 70 -16.41 19.23 18.67
C GLY A 70 -15.35 20.26 18.30
N ASP A 71 -14.09 19.99 18.64
CA ASP A 71 -12.97 20.81 18.18
C ASP A 71 -12.78 20.71 16.65
N ALA A 72 -12.03 21.67 16.09
CA ALA A 72 -11.84 21.79 14.66
C ALA A 72 -11.21 20.54 14.02
N PHE A 73 -10.29 19.87 14.72
CA PHE A 73 -9.58 18.72 14.19
C PHE A 73 -10.44 17.46 14.24
N THR A 74 -11.11 17.18 15.36
CA THR A 74 -12.04 16.03 15.46
C THR A 74 -13.21 16.19 14.49
N THR A 75 -13.71 17.42 14.31
CA THR A 75 -14.75 17.74 13.31
C THR A 75 -14.25 17.54 11.87
N PHE A 76 -13.00 17.92 11.58
CA PHE A 76 -12.36 17.62 10.29
C PHE A 76 -12.28 16.09 10.05
N CYS A 77 -11.83 15.33 11.05
CA CYS A 77 -11.75 13.87 10.98
C CYS A 77 -13.13 13.23 10.73
N TYR A 78 -14.17 13.67 11.43
CA TYR A 78 -15.53 13.21 11.14
C TYR A 78 -15.97 13.55 9.71
N ASN A 79 -15.71 14.78 9.25
CA ASN A 79 -16.09 15.20 7.90
C ASN A 79 -15.36 14.43 6.80
N TRP A 80 -14.11 14.05 7.05
CA TRP A 80 -13.32 13.17 6.17
C TRP A 80 -13.93 11.76 6.06
N VAL A 81 -14.44 11.21 7.17
CA VAL A 81 -14.93 9.83 7.22
C VAL A 81 -16.40 9.70 6.82
N SER A 82 -17.26 10.59 7.31
CA SER A 82 -18.73 10.46 7.19
C SER A 82 -19.46 11.77 6.89
N GLY A 83 -18.77 12.89 6.77
CA GLY A 83 -19.38 14.19 6.51
C GLY A 83 -19.07 14.73 5.12
N SER A 84 -18.87 16.05 5.02
CA SER A 84 -18.81 16.76 3.73
C SER A 84 -17.67 16.36 2.80
N ALA A 85 -16.60 15.75 3.33
CA ALA A 85 -15.43 15.33 2.56
C ALA A 85 -15.39 13.82 2.28
N SER A 86 -16.38 13.04 2.70
CA SER A 86 -16.38 11.58 2.54
C SER A 86 -16.30 11.15 1.08
N GLY A 87 -16.94 11.88 0.15
CA GLY A 87 -16.85 11.58 -1.28
C GLY A 87 -15.42 11.69 -1.86
N VAL A 88 -14.56 12.53 -1.27
CA VAL A 88 -13.14 12.60 -1.65
C VAL A 88 -12.40 11.36 -1.15
N ARG A 89 -12.69 10.95 0.09
CA ARG A 89 -12.14 9.72 0.67
C ARG A 89 -12.55 8.49 -0.13
N ASP A 90 -13.81 8.40 -0.57
CA ASP A 90 -14.35 7.28 -1.37
C ASP A 90 -13.65 7.12 -2.73
N ILE A 91 -13.01 8.18 -3.24
CA ILE A 91 -12.19 8.15 -4.46
C ILE A 91 -10.73 7.82 -4.13
N ILE A 92 -10.15 8.49 -3.12
CA ILE A 92 -8.73 8.34 -2.78
C ILE A 92 -8.44 6.94 -2.21
N HIS A 93 -9.32 6.43 -1.35
CA HIS A 93 -9.11 5.18 -0.63
C HIS A 93 -8.92 3.98 -1.59
N PRO A 94 -9.79 3.74 -2.60
CA PRO A 94 -9.57 2.69 -3.60
C PRO A 94 -8.28 2.85 -4.42
N ILE A 95 -7.86 4.09 -4.74
CA ILE A 95 -6.62 4.36 -5.47
C ILE A 95 -5.42 3.94 -4.63
N VAL A 96 -5.40 4.32 -3.35
CA VAL A 96 -4.31 3.94 -2.43
C VAL A 96 -4.25 2.43 -2.25
N LEU A 97 -5.40 1.76 -2.12
CA LEU A 97 -5.48 0.30 -2.05
C LEU A 97 -4.98 -0.38 -3.32
N PHE A 98 -5.38 0.10 -4.50
CA PHE A 98 -4.91 -0.40 -5.79
C PHE A 98 -3.39 -0.34 -5.88
N VAL A 99 -2.80 0.81 -5.56
CA VAL A 99 -1.35 1.01 -5.58
C VAL A 99 -0.68 0.09 -4.55
N PHE A 100 -1.20 0.04 -3.33
CA PHE A 100 -0.61 -0.76 -2.25
C PHE A 100 -0.63 -2.27 -2.54
N PHE A 101 -1.75 -2.81 -3.03
CA PHE A 101 -1.87 -4.22 -3.40
C PHE A 101 -1.03 -4.55 -4.63
N SER A 102 -0.98 -3.67 -5.63
CA SER A 102 -0.11 -3.85 -6.79
C SER A 102 1.37 -3.91 -6.40
N ILE A 103 1.84 -3.00 -5.55
CA ILE A 103 3.23 -3.01 -5.03
C ILE A 103 3.52 -4.31 -4.27
N SER A 104 2.54 -4.79 -3.50
CA SER A 104 2.66 -6.05 -2.77
C SER A 104 2.80 -7.24 -3.72
N GLY A 105 2.02 -7.25 -4.82
CA GLY A 105 2.14 -8.21 -5.92
C GLY A 105 3.49 -8.16 -6.64
N ILE A 106 3.97 -6.97 -7.03
CA ILE A 106 5.30 -6.76 -7.61
C ILE A 106 6.38 -7.35 -6.69
N SER A 107 6.23 -7.16 -5.38
CA SER A 107 7.21 -7.61 -4.39
C SER A 107 7.27 -9.13 -4.22
N CYS A 108 6.25 -9.86 -4.66
CA CYS A 108 6.24 -11.32 -4.64
C CYS A 108 7.12 -11.92 -5.74
N THR A 109 7.20 -11.29 -6.91
CA THR A 109 8.10 -11.72 -7.99
C THR A 109 9.59 -11.65 -7.57
N PHE A 110 9.90 -10.79 -6.59
CA PHE A 110 11.25 -10.66 -6.05
C PHE A 110 11.60 -11.66 -4.95
N SER A 111 10.60 -12.33 -4.36
CA SER A 111 10.85 -13.17 -3.21
C SER A 111 11.61 -14.45 -3.54
N ARG A 112 12.17 -15.09 -2.50
CA ARG A 112 12.76 -16.43 -2.60
C ARG A 112 11.76 -17.53 -2.27
N ASN A 113 10.85 -17.25 -1.33
CA ASN A 113 9.89 -18.23 -0.85
C ASN A 113 8.61 -17.50 -0.41
N ASN A 114 7.67 -17.36 -1.34
CA ASN A 114 6.37 -16.73 -1.08
C ASN A 114 5.47 -17.62 -0.23
N ALA A 115 5.56 -18.94 -0.34
CA ALA A 115 4.78 -19.86 0.50
C ALA A 115 5.09 -19.65 2.00
N LYS A 116 6.38 -19.63 2.36
CA LYS A 116 6.82 -19.38 3.75
C LYS A 116 6.37 -17.99 4.23
N ARG A 117 6.59 -16.96 3.43
CA ARG A 117 6.21 -15.58 3.80
C ARG A 117 4.70 -15.42 3.94
N GLY A 118 3.93 -16.01 3.02
CA GLY A 118 2.47 -16.02 3.06
C GLY A 118 1.95 -16.75 4.29
N ALA A 119 2.49 -17.92 4.63
CA ALA A 119 2.12 -18.66 5.84
C ALA A 119 2.47 -17.91 7.13
N GLN A 120 3.65 -17.27 7.19
CA GLN A 120 4.03 -16.42 8.32
C GLN A 120 3.08 -15.23 8.47
N LEU A 121 2.69 -14.59 7.36
CA LEU A 121 1.75 -13.48 7.38
C LEU A 121 0.34 -13.94 7.78
N LEU A 122 -0.11 -15.11 7.29
CA LEU A 122 -1.39 -15.70 7.67
C LEU A 122 -1.46 -15.95 9.17
N LEU A 123 -0.39 -16.49 9.77
CA LEU A 123 -0.35 -16.69 11.23
C LEU A 123 -0.50 -15.36 11.99
N VAL A 124 0.17 -14.30 11.52
CA VAL A 124 0.03 -12.95 12.12
C VAL A 124 -1.39 -12.41 11.93
N ALA A 125 -2.00 -12.63 10.76
CA ALA A 125 -3.37 -12.21 10.48
C ALA A 125 -4.38 -12.93 11.40
N LEU A 126 -4.25 -14.24 11.59
CA LEU A 126 -5.08 -15.01 12.51
C LEU A 126 -4.95 -14.53 13.97
N ILE A 127 -3.73 -14.19 14.41
CA ILE A 127 -3.51 -13.58 15.74
C ILE A 127 -4.22 -12.22 15.83
N TYR A 128 -4.17 -11.41 14.76
CA TYR A 128 -4.86 -10.12 14.71
C TYR A 128 -6.39 -10.30 14.77
N THR A 129 -6.96 -11.21 13.98
CA THR A 129 -8.39 -11.56 14.02
C THR A 129 -8.80 -12.01 15.42
N LEU A 130 -8.03 -12.89 16.05
CA LEU A 130 -8.30 -13.32 17.43
C LEU A 130 -8.23 -12.15 18.42
N GLY A 131 -7.24 -11.28 18.30
CA GLY A 131 -7.12 -10.08 19.14
C GLY A 131 -8.33 -9.14 18.99
N SER A 132 -8.76 -8.91 17.75
CA SER A 132 -9.93 -8.08 17.44
C SER A 132 -11.25 -8.72 17.95
N TYR A 133 -11.34 -10.05 17.91
CA TYR A 133 -12.47 -10.80 18.47
C TYR A 133 -12.54 -10.63 19.99
N ILE A 134 -11.41 -10.78 20.69
CA ILE A 134 -11.33 -10.57 22.13
C ILE A 134 -11.69 -9.12 22.48
N ALA A 135 -11.20 -8.14 21.73
CA ALA A 135 -11.52 -6.72 21.94
C ALA A 135 -13.02 -6.44 21.82
N GLN A 136 -13.69 -7.02 20.82
CA GLN A 136 -15.14 -6.83 20.64
C GLN A 136 -15.96 -7.56 21.72
N TYR A 137 -15.74 -8.86 21.88
CA TYR A 137 -16.64 -9.70 22.68
C TYR A 137 -16.28 -9.79 24.17
N GLN A 138 -15.01 -9.61 24.53
CA GLN A 138 -14.57 -9.67 25.94
C GLN A 138 -14.31 -8.29 26.54
N MET A 139 -13.79 -7.35 25.76
CA MET A 139 -13.53 -5.98 26.24
C MET A 139 -14.70 -5.01 25.97
N GLY A 140 -15.71 -5.43 25.21
CA GLY A 140 -16.91 -4.63 24.92
C GLY A 140 -16.68 -3.45 23.99
N ILE A 141 -15.65 -3.52 23.12
CA ILE A 141 -15.36 -2.46 22.15
C ILE A 141 -16.10 -2.80 20.85
N ASP A 142 -17.29 -2.23 20.67
CA ASP A 142 -18.12 -2.52 19.50
C ASP A 142 -17.47 -2.05 18.19
N GLY A 143 -17.65 -2.83 17.12
CA GLY A 143 -17.26 -2.44 15.76
C GLY A 143 -15.81 -2.76 15.37
N VAL A 144 -15.03 -3.40 16.24
CA VAL A 144 -13.58 -3.60 16.00
C VAL A 144 -13.21 -4.98 15.49
N PHE A 145 -14.15 -5.94 15.47
CA PHE A 145 -13.85 -7.30 15.01
C PHE A 145 -13.51 -7.32 13.50
N VAL A 146 -12.40 -7.98 13.17
CA VAL A 146 -11.88 -8.12 11.80
C VAL A 146 -11.77 -9.61 11.45
N ALA A 147 -12.76 -10.13 10.72
CA ALA A 147 -12.81 -11.53 10.29
C ALA A 147 -11.89 -11.81 9.08
N PHE A 148 -11.81 -10.87 8.13
CA PHE A 148 -10.97 -11.01 6.94
C PHE A 148 -10.46 -9.64 6.48
N GLY A 149 -9.40 -9.17 7.13
CA GLY A 149 -8.83 -7.85 6.89
C GLY A 149 -7.76 -7.83 5.79
N VAL A 150 -7.03 -6.71 5.71
CA VAL A 150 -5.93 -6.54 4.75
C VAL A 150 -4.85 -7.61 4.90
N LEU A 151 -4.51 -8.00 6.14
CA LEU A 151 -3.46 -8.99 6.40
C LEU A 151 -3.84 -10.37 5.88
N ASP A 152 -5.09 -10.80 6.08
CA ASP A 152 -5.62 -12.06 5.57
C ASP A 152 -5.61 -12.08 4.05
N PHE A 153 -6.10 -11.01 3.42
CA PHE A 153 -6.09 -10.85 1.97
C PHE A 153 -4.67 -10.92 1.38
N LEU A 154 -3.71 -10.20 1.97
CA LEU A 154 -2.32 -10.21 1.52
C LEU A 154 -1.66 -11.58 1.70
N ALA A 155 -1.95 -12.27 2.81
CA ALA A 155 -1.45 -13.61 3.06
C ALA A 155 -2.00 -14.60 2.04
N PHE A 156 -3.32 -14.59 1.82
CA PHE A 156 -3.99 -15.45 0.87
C PHE A 156 -3.48 -15.21 -0.56
N SER A 157 -3.36 -13.95 -0.98
CA SER A 157 -2.85 -13.59 -2.31
C SER A 157 -1.40 -14.04 -2.52
N MET A 158 -0.56 -13.97 -1.47
CA MET A 158 0.83 -14.45 -1.54
C MET A 158 0.93 -15.97 -1.60
N LEU A 159 0.05 -16.68 -0.89
CA LEU A 159 -0.07 -18.14 -0.98
C LEU A 159 -0.62 -18.57 -2.33
N LEU A 160 -1.61 -17.85 -2.88
CA LEU A 160 -2.14 -18.07 -4.21
C LEU A 160 -1.06 -17.86 -5.28
N TYR A 161 -0.25 -16.80 -5.18
CA TYR A 161 0.92 -16.62 -6.05
C TYR A 161 1.86 -17.83 -5.96
N ALA A 162 2.19 -18.29 -4.74
CA ALA A 162 3.09 -19.43 -4.55
C ALA A 162 2.52 -20.74 -5.11
N LEU A 163 1.21 -20.95 -4.98
CA LEU A 163 0.50 -22.10 -5.57
C LEU A 163 0.57 -22.06 -7.09
N ILE A 164 0.30 -20.90 -7.71
CA ILE A 164 0.36 -20.76 -9.18
C ILE A 164 1.79 -20.98 -9.66
N SER A 165 2.78 -20.34 -9.03
CA SER A 165 4.21 -20.51 -9.35
C SER A 165 4.64 -21.97 -9.26
N PHE A 166 4.16 -22.70 -8.26
CA PHE A 166 4.38 -24.14 -8.14
C PHE A 166 3.74 -24.94 -9.28
N VAL A 167 2.46 -24.69 -9.60
CA VAL A 167 1.73 -25.40 -10.66
C VAL A 167 2.35 -25.15 -12.04
N VAL A 168 2.74 -23.91 -12.34
CA VAL A 168 3.32 -23.54 -13.63
C VAL A 168 4.84 -23.70 -13.68
N ARG A 169 5.45 -24.26 -12.63
CA ARG A 169 6.90 -24.51 -12.50
C ARG A 169 7.75 -23.27 -12.77
N ASP A 170 7.34 -22.14 -12.22
CA ASP A 170 8.00 -20.83 -12.40
C ASP A 170 8.13 -20.39 -13.89
N ASN A 171 7.31 -20.92 -14.78
CA ASN A 171 7.26 -20.44 -16.17
C ASN A 171 6.63 -19.05 -16.20
N ARG A 172 7.44 -18.04 -16.57
CA ARG A 172 7.03 -16.64 -16.64
C ARG A 172 5.77 -16.41 -17.47
N TRP A 173 5.72 -16.94 -18.69
CA TRP A 173 4.58 -16.69 -19.57
C TRP A 173 3.30 -17.33 -19.07
N ALA A 174 3.44 -18.46 -18.37
CA ALA A 174 2.32 -19.08 -17.66
C ALA A 174 1.89 -18.25 -16.44
N MET A 175 2.82 -17.64 -15.69
CA MET A 175 2.51 -16.68 -14.62
C MET A 175 1.80 -15.43 -15.14
N VAL A 176 2.25 -14.87 -16.26
CA VAL A 176 1.60 -13.75 -16.96
C VAL A 176 0.19 -14.16 -17.38
N GLY A 177 0.03 -15.31 -18.03
CA GLY A 177 -1.27 -15.83 -18.45
C GLY A 177 -2.23 -16.06 -17.27
N ALA A 178 -1.75 -16.67 -16.19
CA ALA A 178 -2.52 -16.87 -14.96
C ALA A 178 -2.93 -15.53 -14.31
N SER A 179 -2.03 -14.54 -14.29
CA SER A 179 -2.32 -13.21 -13.75
C SER A 179 -3.40 -12.50 -14.56
N VAL A 180 -3.30 -12.53 -15.89
CA VAL A 180 -4.32 -11.97 -16.80
C VAL A 180 -5.67 -12.68 -16.60
N ALA A 181 -5.67 -14.01 -16.52
CA ALA A 181 -6.89 -14.78 -16.28
C ALA A 181 -7.55 -14.42 -14.95
N LEU A 182 -6.79 -14.32 -13.86
CA LEU A 182 -7.32 -13.93 -12.55
C LEU A 182 -7.87 -12.51 -12.54
N ILE A 183 -7.18 -11.55 -13.17
CA ILE A 183 -7.66 -10.17 -13.31
C ILE A 183 -9.00 -10.16 -14.05
N ILE A 184 -9.08 -10.83 -15.21
CA ILE A 184 -10.30 -10.86 -16.02
C ILE A 184 -11.44 -11.51 -15.24
N VAL A 185 -11.23 -12.70 -14.67
CA VAL A 185 -12.27 -13.45 -13.95
C VAL A 185 -12.80 -12.65 -12.77
N THR A 186 -11.92 -12.08 -11.95
CA THR A 186 -12.33 -11.35 -10.74
C THR A 186 -13.04 -10.04 -11.07
N LEU A 187 -12.60 -9.31 -12.12
CA LEU A 187 -13.32 -8.14 -12.60
C LEU A 187 -14.67 -8.53 -13.22
N CYS A 188 -14.73 -9.55 -14.08
CA CYS A 188 -15.99 -10.02 -14.66
C CYS A 188 -17.00 -10.41 -13.57
N LEU A 189 -16.56 -11.11 -12.51
CA LEU A 189 -17.44 -11.40 -11.37
C LEU A 189 -17.88 -10.13 -10.64
N TYR A 190 -16.97 -9.17 -10.42
CA TYR A 190 -17.30 -7.91 -9.75
C TYR A 190 -18.31 -7.05 -10.52
N PHE A 191 -18.24 -7.03 -11.85
CA PHE A 191 -19.11 -6.22 -12.71
C PHE A 191 -20.41 -6.91 -13.10
N CYS A 192 -20.40 -8.24 -13.24
CA CYS A 192 -21.47 -8.99 -13.92
C CYS A 192 -22.17 -10.01 -13.02
N TYR A 193 -21.75 -10.20 -11.76
CA TYR A 193 -22.31 -11.25 -10.91
C TYR A 193 -22.54 -10.82 -9.47
N THR A 194 -23.81 -10.85 -9.05
CA THR A 194 -24.24 -10.68 -7.65
C THR A 194 -24.67 -12.04 -7.11
N PRO A 195 -24.02 -12.58 -6.06
CA PRO A 195 -24.39 -13.88 -5.51
C PRO A 195 -25.82 -13.92 -4.97
N PRO A 196 -26.54 -15.05 -5.12
CA PRO A 196 -27.90 -15.18 -4.59
C PRO A 196 -27.91 -15.23 -3.05
N ALA A 197 -29.06 -14.92 -2.44
CA ALA A 197 -29.25 -14.95 -0.99
C ALA A 197 -29.00 -16.32 -0.33
N THR A 198 -29.10 -17.41 -1.10
CA THR A 198 -28.82 -18.77 -0.65
C THR A 198 -27.34 -19.09 -0.53
N THR A 199 -26.45 -18.16 -0.92
CA THR A 199 -25.00 -18.35 -0.84
C THR A 199 -24.55 -18.50 0.61
N PRO A 200 -23.77 -19.54 0.96
CA PRO A 200 -23.25 -19.70 2.31
C PRO A 200 -22.35 -18.52 2.76
N LYS A 201 -22.50 -18.07 4.00
CA LYS A 201 -21.74 -16.94 4.58
C LYS A 201 -20.22 -17.10 4.51
N ILE A 202 -19.69 -18.32 4.41
CA ILE A 202 -18.25 -18.56 4.23
C ILE A 202 -17.69 -17.89 2.96
N PHE A 203 -18.52 -17.66 1.95
CA PHE A 203 -18.14 -16.95 0.73
C PHE A 203 -18.06 -15.43 0.87
N ALA A 204 -18.33 -14.88 2.07
CA ALA A 204 -18.13 -13.46 2.35
C ALA A 204 -16.66 -13.04 2.25
N ILE A 205 -15.70 -13.96 2.37
CA ILE A 205 -14.29 -13.67 2.08
C ILE A 205 -14.01 -13.52 0.58
N VAL A 206 -14.90 -14.04 -0.28
CA VAL A 206 -14.72 -14.06 -1.74
C VAL A 206 -15.44 -12.89 -2.39
N PHE A 207 -16.74 -12.72 -2.10
CA PHE A 207 -17.58 -11.70 -2.73
C PHE A 207 -17.72 -10.46 -1.86
N PRO A 208 -17.61 -9.25 -2.43
CA PRO A 208 -17.64 -8.00 -1.68
C PRO A 208 -19.03 -7.69 -1.10
N PRO A 209 -19.12 -6.81 -0.09
CA PRO A 209 -20.39 -6.42 0.52
C PRO A 209 -21.26 -5.58 -0.42
N HIS A 210 -20.65 -4.91 -1.39
CA HIS A 210 -21.32 -4.20 -2.48
C HIS A 210 -20.69 -4.61 -3.81
N ASP A 211 -21.52 -4.84 -4.82
CA ASP A 211 -21.03 -5.02 -6.20
C ASP A 211 -20.63 -3.67 -6.83
N PHE A 212 -20.13 -3.71 -8.06
CA PHE A 212 -19.72 -2.48 -8.76
C PHE A 212 -20.83 -1.43 -8.89
N TRP A 213 -22.08 -1.87 -8.98
CA TRP A 213 -23.25 -1.00 -9.16
C TRP A 213 -23.77 -0.46 -7.82
N GLY A 214 -23.15 -0.83 -6.71
CA GLY A 214 -23.55 -0.43 -5.36
C GLY A 214 -24.66 -1.30 -4.78
N ASN A 215 -25.07 -2.37 -5.44
CA ASN A 215 -26.06 -3.28 -4.85
C ASN A 215 -25.43 -4.01 -3.67
N SER A 216 -26.15 -4.07 -2.56
CA SER A 216 -25.70 -4.78 -1.37
C SER A 216 -25.72 -6.30 -1.60
N SER A 217 -24.79 -7.00 -0.99
CA SER A 217 -24.76 -8.45 -0.93
C SER A 217 -26.05 -9.01 -0.35
N LEU A 218 -26.58 -10.07 -0.97
CA LEU A 218 -27.86 -10.66 -0.60
C LEU A 218 -27.75 -11.71 0.52
N PHE A 219 -26.53 -12.09 0.93
CA PHE A 219 -26.30 -13.24 1.81
C PHE A 219 -25.53 -12.89 3.10
N TYR A 220 -25.00 -11.67 3.22
CA TYR A 220 -24.36 -11.15 4.43
C TYR A 220 -24.29 -9.62 4.40
N SER A 221 -24.14 -8.98 5.56
CA SER A 221 -23.75 -7.58 5.67
C SER A 221 -22.33 -7.45 6.23
N GLN A 222 -21.59 -6.40 5.84
CA GLN A 222 -20.25 -6.15 6.36
C GLN A 222 -20.25 -6.00 7.89
N SER A 223 -21.21 -5.26 8.44
CA SER A 223 -21.33 -5.04 9.88
C SER A 223 -21.56 -6.33 10.68
N GLU A 224 -22.19 -7.34 10.08
CA GLU A 224 -22.38 -8.65 10.71
C GLU A 224 -21.12 -9.52 10.58
N PHE A 225 -20.52 -9.57 9.40
CA PHE A 225 -19.43 -10.50 9.11
C PHE A 225 -18.07 -10.01 9.63
N SER A 226 -17.75 -8.74 9.40
CA SER A 226 -16.46 -8.13 9.74
C SER A 226 -16.65 -6.61 9.92
N PRO A 227 -17.17 -6.18 11.08
CA PRO A 227 -17.56 -4.78 11.31
C PRO A 227 -16.41 -3.78 11.24
N GLY A 228 -15.18 -4.21 11.51
CA GLY A 228 -13.99 -3.40 11.29
C GLY A 228 -13.63 -3.34 9.81
N ASP A 229 -12.63 -4.14 9.42
CA ASP A 229 -12.13 -4.20 8.04
C ASP A 229 -12.62 -5.46 7.31
N LEU A 230 -12.95 -5.31 6.02
CA LEU A 230 -13.28 -6.43 5.15
C LEU A 230 -12.64 -6.25 3.77
N PHE A 231 -11.69 -7.13 3.43
CA PHE A 231 -10.96 -7.08 2.16
C PHE A 231 -11.15 -8.39 1.37
N THR A 232 -12.25 -8.48 0.63
CA THR A 232 -12.66 -9.69 -0.09
C THR A 232 -11.77 -10.01 -1.30
N LEU A 233 -11.71 -11.28 -1.72
CA LEU A 233 -10.89 -11.65 -2.89
C LEU A 233 -11.32 -10.93 -4.16
N ILE A 234 -12.62 -10.68 -4.34
CA ILE A 234 -13.16 -9.87 -5.42
C ILE A 234 -13.45 -8.46 -4.88
N PRO A 235 -12.97 -7.37 -5.53
CA PRO A 235 -12.13 -7.34 -6.71
C PRO A 235 -10.62 -7.33 -6.41
N TYR A 236 -10.20 -7.31 -5.14
CA TYR A 236 -8.82 -6.96 -4.76
C TYR A 236 -7.75 -7.91 -5.31
N THR A 237 -8.10 -9.16 -5.64
CA THR A 237 -7.19 -10.09 -6.35
C THR A 237 -6.74 -9.50 -7.69
N ALA A 238 -7.60 -8.79 -8.42
CA ALA A 238 -7.21 -8.09 -9.64
C ALA A 238 -6.11 -7.05 -9.38
N PHE A 239 -6.19 -6.32 -8.27
CA PHE A 239 -5.21 -5.29 -7.92
C PHE A 239 -3.86 -5.95 -7.59
N TYR A 240 -3.90 -7.01 -6.78
CA TYR A 240 -2.68 -7.74 -6.43
C TYR A 240 -2.00 -8.38 -7.65
N PHE A 241 -2.76 -9.05 -8.52
CA PHE A 241 -2.23 -9.71 -9.70
C PHE A 241 -1.91 -8.75 -10.85
N ALA A 242 -2.48 -7.54 -10.90
CA ALA A 242 -1.97 -6.46 -11.75
C ALA A 242 -0.54 -6.10 -11.35
N GLY A 243 -0.26 -6.06 -10.04
CA GLY A 243 1.09 -5.96 -9.51
C GLY A 243 2.02 -7.10 -9.94
N VAL A 244 1.56 -8.35 -9.81
CA VAL A 244 2.33 -9.52 -10.26
C VAL A 244 2.64 -9.43 -11.75
N LEU A 245 1.65 -9.10 -12.58
CA LEU A 245 1.80 -8.90 -14.03
C LEU A 245 2.85 -7.84 -14.35
N ILE A 246 2.79 -6.67 -13.71
CA ILE A 246 3.80 -5.61 -13.86
C ILE A 246 5.19 -6.11 -13.44
N GLY A 247 5.27 -6.86 -12.34
CA GLY A 247 6.50 -7.43 -11.84
C GLY A 247 7.17 -8.41 -12.81
N GLU A 248 6.39 -9.31 -13.41
CA GLU A 248 6.87 -10.30 -14.38
C GLU A 248 7.24 -9.67 -15.74
N LEU A 249 6.54 -8.61 -16.16
CA LEU A 249 6.79 -7.92 -17.44
C LEU A 249 7.95 -6.93 -17.38
N PHE A 250 7.94 -6.02 -16.40
CA PHE A 250 8.85 -4.87 -16.38
C PHE A 250 10.01 -5.01 -15.40
N TYR A 251 9.85 -5.80 -14.34
CA TYR A 251 10.88 -5.97 -13.32
C TYR A 251 11.64 -7.30 -13.42
N TYR A 252 11.69 -7.90 -14.61
CA TYR A 252 12.40 -9.17 -14.85
C TYR A 252 13.87 -9.11 -14.39
N GLU A 253 14.58 -8.04 -14.74
CA GLU A 253 15.99 -7.85 -14.36
C GLU A 253 16.16 -7.38 -12.91
N ARG A 254 15.05 -7.12 -12.20
CA ARG A 254 15.01 -6.61 -10.80
C ARG A 254 15.78 -5.30 -10.65
N LEU A 255 15.69 -4.45 -11.69
CA LEU A 255 16.31 -3.13 -11.74
C LEU A 255 15.27 -2.05 -11.47
N SER A 256 15.75 -0.94 -10.91
CA SER A 256 14.99 0.31 -10.80
C SER A 256 14.59 0.79 -12.19
N LEU A 257 13.30 0.97 -12.42
CA LEU A 257 12.79 1.51 -13.70
C LEU A 257 13.03 3.01 -13.76
N VAL A 258 12.92 3.68 -12.61
CA VAL A 258 13.26 5.10 -12.48
C VAL A 258 14.77 5.20 -12.24
N ARG A 259 15.53 5.48 -13.30
CA ARG A 259 16.91 5.92 -13.14
C ARG A 259 16.86 7.41 -12.79
N PHE A 260 17.37 7.79 -11.62
CA PHE A 260 17.41 9.16 -11.06
C PHE A 260 18.19 10.20 -11.92
N GLU A 261 18.51 9.86 -13.17
CA GLU A 261 19.06 10.78 -14.18
C GLU A 261 18.01 11.78 -14.68
N LEU A 262 16.70 11.50 -14.53
CA LEU A 262 15.63 12.43 -14.93
C LEU A 262 15.66 13.74 -14.12
N THR A 263 15.99 13.67 -12.83
CA THR A 263 16.16 14.84 -11.95
C THR A 263 17.41 15.64 -12.31
N LYS A 264 18.50 14.96 -12.69
CA LYS A 264 19.71 15.61 -13.24
C LYS A 264 19.41 16.29 -14.58
N ALA A 265 18.65 15.65 -15.46
CA ALA A 265 18.31 16.18 -16.78
C ALA A 265 17.38 17.40 -16.68
N LEU A 266 16.35 17.35 -15.82
CA LEU A 266 15.47 18.49 -15.52
C LEU A 266 16.25 19.65 -14.90
N TYR A 267 17.08 19.36 -13.90
CA TYR A 267 17.94 20.36 -13.26
C TYR A 267 18.90 21.00 -14.27
N LYS A 268 19.59 20.19 -15.09
CA LYS A 268 20.49 20.66 -16.14
C LYS A 268 19.75 21.54 -17.15
N LYS A 269 18.57 21.11 -17.62
CA LYS A 269 17.76 21.88 -18.58
C LYS A 269 17.27 23.22 -18.01
N THR A 270 17.04 23.28 -16.70
CA THR A 270 16.66 24.52 -16.01
C THR A 270 17.87 25.45 -15.84
N CYS A 271 19.04 24.89 -15.51
CA CYS A 271 20.31 25.64 -15.48
C CYS A 271 20.73 26.17 -16.85
N ASP A 272 20.60 25.35 -17.91
CA ASP A 272 20.94 25.72 -19.28
C ASP A 272 20.01 26.83 -19.81
N ALA A 273 18.71 26.78 -19.48
CA ALA A 273 17.74 27.83 -19.80
C ALA A 273 18.00 29.15 -19.07
N LEU A 274 18.55 29.09 -17.85
CA LEU A 274 18.98 30.26 -17.08
C LEU A 274 20.27 30.88 -17.66
N TYR A 275 21.21 30.05 -18.11
CA TYR A 275 22.47 30.51 -18.72
C TYR A 275 22.27 31.18 -20.08
N ALA A 276 21.32 30.69 -20.89
CA ALA A 276 21.02 31.26 -22.21
C ALA A 276 20.53 32.72 -22.18
N ASN A 277 20.07 33.21 -21.02
CA ASN A 277 19.60 34.59 -20.84
C ASN A 277 20.64 35.55 -20.23
N VAL A 278 21.88 35.10 -19.99
CA VAL A 278 22.95 35.92 -19.37
C VAL A 278 24.04 36.28 -20.39
N GLU A 279 23.63 36.64 -21.59
CA GLU A 279 24.52 37.15 -22.64
C GLU A 279 24.11 38.57 -23.06
N SER A 280 24.10 39.49 -22.09
CA SER A 280 24.29 40.94 -22.33
C SER A 280 24.84 41.61 -21.08
N GLU A 281 25.88 42.43 -21.27
CA GLU A 281 26.75 42.96 -20.21
C GLU A 281 26.06 43.94 -19.24
N LYS A 282 26.24 43.70 -17.94
CA LYS A 282 26.49 44.70 -16.88
C LYS A 282 27.01 43.98 -15.64
N LYS A 283 28.12 44.43 -15.05
CA LYS A 283 28.75 43.79 -13.87
C LYS A 283 27.76 43.61 -12.70
N SER A 284 26.85 44.56 -12.50
CA SER A 284 25.79 44.47 -11.48
C SER A 284 24.72 43.42 -11.77
N LEU A 285 24.35 43.21 -13.04
CA LEU A 285 23.42 42.14 -13.45
C LEU A 285 24.09 40.77 -13.35
N ARG A 286 25.39 40.68 -13.63
CA ARG A 286 26.18 39.47 -13.41
C ARG A 286 26.29 39.11 -11.93
N ASP A 287 26.59 40.07 -11.07
CA ASP A 287 26.72 39.83 -9.63
C ASP A 287 25.35 39.54 -8.98
N PHE A 288 24.27 40.18 -9.43
CA PHE A 288 22.89 39.83 -9.04
C PHE A 288 22.49 38.43 -9.52
N SER A 289 22.86 38.06 -10.75
CA SER A 289 22.60 36.73 -11.31
C SER A 289 23.40 35.66 -10.58
N ILE A 290 24.66 35.90 -10.24
CA ILE A 290 25.52 34.98 -9.47
C ILE A 290 24.99 34.83 -8.03
N ASN A 291 24.57 35.91 -7.38
CA ASN A 291 24.00 35.83 -6.02
C ASN A 291 22.62 35.15 -6.02
N THR A 292 21.77 35.46 -7.00
CA THR A 292 20.49 34.77 -7.20
C THR A 292 20.71 33.31 -7.52
N LEU A 293 21.70 32.98 -8.36
CA LEU A 293 22.06 31.60 -8.69
C LEU A 293 22.64 30.88 -7.46
N ASN A 294 23.51 31.50 -6.67
CA ASN A 294 24.03 30.92 -5.44
C ASN A 294 22.94 30.73 -4.38
N PHE A 295 21.97 31.64 -4.30
CA PHE A 295 20.78 31.50 -3.47
C PHE A 295 19.87 30.38 -3.98
N MET A 296 19.61 30.30 -5.28
CA MET A 296 18.82 29.23 -5.91
C MET A 296 19.51 27.86 -5.85
N LEU A 297 20.85 27.82 -5.93
CA LEU A 297 21.68 26.63 -5.77
C LEU A 297 21.78 26.23 -4.30
N GLY A 298 21.86 27.20 -3.38
CA GLY A 298 21.83 26.99 -1.93
C GLY A 298 20.47 26.47 -1.48
N ALA A 299 19.40 27.15 -1.89
CA ALA A 299 18.02 26.69 -1.77
C ALA A 299 17.85 25.34 -2.45
N GLY A 300 18.42 25.12 -3.63
CA GLY A 300 18.41 23.83 -4.34
C GLY A 300 19.11 22.72 -3.56
N LYS A 301 20.24 23.00 -2.92
CA LYS A 301 20.93 22.06 -2.02
C LYS A 301 20.11 21.75 -0.78
N VAL A 302 19.48 22.77 -0.18
CA VAL A 302 18.58 22.61 0.98
C VAL A 302 17.33 21.81 0.59
N THR A 303 16.65 22.16 -0.49
CA THR A 303 15.50 21.44 -1.05
C THR A 303 15.87 20.01 -1.43
N THR A 304 17.06 19.79 -2.00
CA THR A 304 17.55 18.43 -2.30
C THR A 304 17.85 17.64 -1.02
N ALA A 305 18.41 18.27 0.01
CA ALA A 305 18.68 17.63 1.29
C ALA A 305 17.37 17.28 2.03
N ILE A 306 16.40 18.19 2.03
CA ILE A 306 15.05 17.96 2.56
C ILE A 306 14.35 16.84 1.77
N ALA A 307 14.38 16.89 0.44
CA ALA A 307 13.79 15.86 -0.41
C ALA A 307 14.42 14.49 -0.17
N LYS A 308 15.76 14.39 -0.06
CA LYS A 308 16.46 13.16 0.32
C LYS A 308 16.13 12.70 1.73
N GLY A 309 15.93 13.63 2.66
CA GLY A 309 15.49 13.34 4.02
C GLY A 309 14.10 12.71 4.04
N ILE A 310 13.15 13.33 3.34
CA ILE A 310 11.79 12.84 3.17
C ILE A 310 11.80 11.48 2.46
N GLU A 311 12.54 11.34 1.35
CA GLU A 311 12.70 10.08 0.63
C GLU A 311 13.19 8.97 1.56
N LYS A 312 14.24 9.23 2.35
CA LYS A 312 14.80 8.26 3.28
C LYS A 312 13.79 7.87 4.36
N ALA A 313 13.03 8.83 4.89
CA ALA A 313 11.98 8.58 5.88
C ALA A 313 10.83 7.75 5.29
N VAL A 314 10.32 8.12 4.11
CA VAL A 314 9.24 7.40 3.43
C VAL A 314 9.69 5.98 3.05
N CYS A 315 10.89 5.81 2.50
CA CYS A 315 11.47 4.51 2.23
C CYS A 315 11.67 3.67 3.50
N PHE A 316 11.93 4.29 4.66
CA PHE A 316 12.00 3.59 5.94
C PHE A 316 10.63 3.01 6.33
N PHE A 317 9.54 3.78 6.18
CA PHE A 317 8.18 3.27 6.39
C PHE A 317 7.85 2.15 5.40
N GLY A 318 8.18 2.31 4.11
CA GLY A 318 7.98 1.25 3.12
C GLY A 318 8.79 -0.02 3.40
N LYS A 319 9.99 0.12 3.97
CA LYS A 319 10.83 -1.02 4.38
C LYS A 319 10.21 -1.84 5.50
N HIS A 320 9.60 -1.16 6.47
CA HIS A 320 9.04 -1.77 7.67
C HIS A 320 7.50 -1.82 7.62
N ALA A 321 6.93 -1.64 6.43
CA ALA A 321 5.49 -1.49 6.22
C ALA A 321 4.68 -2.57 6.94
N LEU A 322 5.09 -3.83 6.85
CA LEU A 322 4.37 -4.93 7.51
C LEU A 322 4.26 -4.76 9.03
N ILE A 323 5.35 -4.35 9.69
CA ILE A 323 5.34 -4.13 11.15
C ILE A 323 4.39 -2.98 11.46
N VAL A 324 4.52 -1.87 10.73
CA VAL A 324 3.68 -0.69 10.87
C VAL A 324 2.20 -1.04 10.69
N TYR A 325 1.87 -1.85 9.68
CA TYR A 325 0.50 -2.32 9.42
C TYR A 325 -0.09 -3.07 10.61
N VAL A 326 0.66 -3.98 11.23
CA VAL A 326 0.16 -4.77 12.36
C VAL A 326 -0.09 -3.91 13.61
N VAL A 327 0.79 -2.92 13.85
CA VAL A 327 0.79 -2.21 15.15
C VAL A 327 0.05 -0.87 15.12
N HIS A 328 -0.13 -0.23 13.96
CA HIS A 328 -0.55 1.17 13.94
C HIS A 328 -1.93 1.42 14.58
N VAL A 329 -2.98 0.66 14.25
CA VAL A 329 -4.31 0.85 14.85
C VAL A 329 -4.26 0.66 16.36
N VAL A 330 -3.58 -0.38 16.82
CA VAL A 330 -3.44 -0.68 18.26
C VAL A 330 -2.69 0.44 18.98
N LEU A 331 -1.58 0.93 18.40
CA LEU A 331 -0.80 2.03 18.97
C LEU A 331 -1.57 3.35 18.97
N LEU A 332 -2.29 3.66 17.90
CA LEU A 332 -3.12 4.86 17.81
C LEU A 332 -4.25 4.80 18.86
N ALA A 333 -4.95 3.67 18.96
CA ALA A 333 -6.01 3.47 19.95
C ALA A 333 -5.48 3.56 21.39
N ALA A 334 -4.32 2.93 21.68
CA ALA A 334 -3.70 3.00 22.99
C ALA A 334 -3.27 4.43 23.36
N LEU A 335 -2.66 5.15 22.42
CA LEU A 335 -2.25 6.54 22.61
C LEU A 335 -3.45 7.46 22.86
N LEU A 336 -4.50 7.35 22.04
CA LEU A 336 -5.72 8.14 22.20
C LEU A 336 -6.46 7.80 23.49
N SER A 337 -6.47 6.52 23.90
CA SER A 337 -7.02 6.09 25.19
C SER A 337 -6.24 6.68 26.37
N LEU A 338 -4.91 6.70 26.28
CA LEU A 338 -4.06 7.33 27.29
C LEU A 338 -4.29 8.84 27.37
N ILE A 339 -4.37 9.53 26.23
CA ILE A 339 -4.70 10.95 26.17
C ILE A 339 -6.08 11.19 26.81
N SER A 340 -7.05 10.34 26.49
CA SER A 340 -8.39 10.42 27.06
C SER A 340 -8.35 10.29 28.59
N GLY A 341 -7.67 9.27 29.11
CA GLY A 341 -7.57 9.05 30.55
C GLY A 341 -6.80 10.13 31.32
N LEU A 342 -5.80 10.75 30.70
CA LEU A 342 -4.95 11.76 31.35
C LEU A 342 -5.50 13.19 31.27
N PHE A 343 -6.16 13.54 30.16
CA PHE A 343 -6.47 14.94 29.84
C PHE A 343 -7.97 15.23 29.65
N ILE A 344 -8.82 14.19 29.54
CA ILE A 344 -10.23 14.32 29.18
C ILE A 344 -11.07 13.79 30.35
N THR A 345 -11.47 14.68 31.26
CA THR A 345 -12.32 14.34 32.40
C THR A 345 -13.76 14.03 31.95
N PRO A 346 -14.34 12.86 32.32
CA PRO A 346 -15.74 12.56 32.04
C PRO A 346 -16.65 13.65 32.61
N GLY A 347 -17.46 14.28 31.75
CA GLY A 347 -18.43 15.31 32.16
C GLY A 347 -18.03 16.77 31.91
N ASN A 348 -16.85 17.06 31.35
CA ASN A 348 -16.45 18.42 30.96
C ASN A 348 -16.86 18.80 29.52
N PHE A 349 -17.73 18.01 28.89
CA PHE A 349 -18.03 18.10 27.47
C PHE A 349 -19.47 18.52 27.24
N GLY A 350 -19.65 19.82 26.99
CA GLY A 350 -20.85 20.41 26.42
C GLY A 350 -22.11 20.24 27.27
N VAL A 351 -22.46 21.31 27.99
CA VAL A 351 -23.85 21.59 28.41
C VAL A 351 -24.78 21.48 27.20
#